data_AF-A0A7X6WTB2-F1
#
_entry.id   AF-A0A7X6WTB2-F1
#
_cell.length_a   1.000
_cell.length_b   1.000
_cell.length_c   1.000
_cell.angle_alpha   90.00
_cell.angle_beta   90.00
_cell.angle_gamma   90.00
#
_symmetry.space_group_name_H-M   'P 1'
#
loop_
_entity.id
_entity.type
_entity.pdbx_description
1 polymer ?
#
loop_
_entity_poly.entity_id
_entity_poly.type
_entity_poly.pdbx_seq_one_letter_code
_entity_poly.pdbx_strand_id
1 'polypeptide(L)'
;MSNKTTELKAWEREEISKGIYALEKLNCIAKKLGRDPSTITREVRKQVKKKSWCYSALRGQEISKKNLSQRGRKKKIDGNKKMNYPGASPEVSGASLGLSLLKQR
;
A
#
# COMPACT_ATOMS: atom_id res chain seq x y z
N MET A 1 -20.85 -19.03 8.59
CA MET A 1 -19.45 -19.34 8.29
C MET A 1 -18.80 -18.07 7.75
N SER A 2 -17.97 -17.38 8.53
CA SER A 2 -17.29 -16.17 8.06
C SER A 2 -16.19 -16.58 7.09
N ASN A 3 -16.50 -16.51 5.79
CA ASN A 3 -15.55 -16.77 4.72
C ASN A 3 -14.54 -15.62 4.69
N LYS A 4 -13.56 -15.67 5.61
CA LYS A 4 -12.50 -14.68 5.72
C LYS A 4 -11.96 -14.37 4.33
N THR A 5 -11.75 -13.08 4.08
CA THR A 5 -11.09 -12.46 2.92
C THR A 5 -9.61 -12.86 2.82
N THR A 6 -9.33 -14.14 3.01
CA THR A 6 -8.03 -14.76 2.79
C THR A 6 -7.71 -14.71 1.31
N GLU A 7 -6.42 -14.54 1.00
CA GLU A 7 -5.96 -14.51 -0.37
C GLU A 7 -6.26 -15.85 -1.06
N LEU A 8 -6.49 -15.80 -2.37
CA LEU A 8 -6.64 -17.01 -3.18
C LEU A 8 -5.30 -17.72 -3.25
N LYS A 9 -5.33 -19.04 -3.11
CA LYS A 9 -4.20 -19.94 -3.33
C LYS A 9 -3.97 -20.10 -4.84
N ALA A 10 -2.79 -20.62 -5.21
CA ALA A 10 -2.42 -20.82 -6.61
C ALA A 10 -3.39 -21.76 -7.35
N TRP A 11 -3.76 -22.89 -6.73
CA TRP A 11 -4.70 -23.84 -7.32
C TRP A 11 -6.11 -23.25 -7.50
N GLU A 12 -6.57 -22.39 -6.58
CA GLU A 12 -7.88 -21.71 -6.73
C GLU A 12 -7.87 -20.79 -7.95
N ARG A 13 -6.75 -20.11 -8.22
CA ARG A 13 -6.59 -19.29 -9.43
C ARG A 13 -6.58 -20.13 -10.71
N GLU A 14 -6.01 -21.33 -10.66
CA GLU A 14 -6.02 -22.26 -11.78
C GLU A 14 -7.44 -22.72 -12.12
N GLU A 15 -8.24 -23.07 -11.12
CA GLU A 15 -9.64 -23.44 -11.29
C GLU A 15 -10.50 -22.27 -11.81
N ILE A 16 -10.22 -21.04 -11.38
CA ILE A 16 -10.84 -19.84 -11.97
C ILE A 16 -10.47 -19.73 -13.46
N SER A 17 -9.20 -19.97 -13.81
CA SER A 17 -8.75 -19.92 -15.21
C SER A 17 -9.44 -20.97 -16.07
N LYS A 18 -9.56 -22.22 -15.59
CA LYS A 18 -10.27 -23.30 -16.27
C LYS A 18 -11.75 -22.98 -16.44
N GLY A 19 -12.41 -22.52 -15.38
CA GLY A 19 -13.83 -22.15 -15.41
C GLY A 19 -14.13 -21.01 -16.38
N ILE A 20 -13.28 -19.97 -16.43
CA ILE A 20 -13.42 -18.87 -17.38
C ILE A 20 -13.25 -19.36 -18.83
N TYR A 21 -12.27 -20.23 -19.08
CA TYR A 21 -12.04 -20.81 -20.41
C TYR A 21 -13.21 -21.70 -20.86
N ALA A 22 -13.84 -22.41 -19.92
CA ALA A 22 -15.04 -23.20 -20.14
C ALA A 22 -16.35 -22.37 -20.20
N LEU A 23 -16.28 -21.03 -20.18
CA LEU A 23 -17.42 -20.12 -20.18
C LEU A 23 -18.38 -20.33 -18.98
N GLU A 24 -17.89 -20.87 -17.86
CA GLU A 24 -18.67 -21.02 -16.64
C GLU A 24 -19.00 -19.64 -16.03
N LYS A 25 -20.18 -19.51 -15.44
CA LYS A 25 -20.55 -18.32 -14.65
C LYS A 25 -19.64 -18.22 -13.42
N LEU A 26 -19.16 -17.01 -13.10
CA LEU A 26 -18.30 -16.76 -11.92
C LEU A 26 -18.92 -17.26 -10.60
N ASN A 27 -20.26 -17.21 -10.48
CA ASN A 27 -20.98 -17.75 -9.32
C ASN A 27 -20.85 -19.27 -9.18
N CYS A 28 -20.82 -20.01 -10.29
CA CYS A 28 -20.63 -21.46 -10.28
C CYS A 28 -19.21 -21.82 -9.87
N ILE A 29 -18.21 -21.11 -10.42
CA ILE A 29 -16.80 -21.26 -10.04
C ILE A 29 -16.62 -20.98 -8.53
N ALA A 30 -17.25 -19.91 -8.03
CA ALA A 30 -17.20 -19.56 -6.61
C ALA A 30 -17.78 -20.67 -5.72
N LYS A 31 -18.93 -21.25 -6.11
CA LYS A 31 -19.53 -22.39 -5.40
C LYS A 31 -18.63 -23.63 -5.40
N LYS A 32 -18.04 -23.98 -6.55
CA LYS A 32 -17.08 -25.10 -6.68
C LYS A 32 -15.88 -24.95 -5.74
N LEU A 33 -15.40 -23.72 -5.58
CA LEU A 33 -14.26 -23.39 -4.72
C LEU A 33 -14.64 -23.14 -3.25
N GLY A 34 -15.93 -23.15 -2.89
CA GLY A 34 -16.39 -22.76 -1.55
C GLY A 34 -16.04 -21.31 -1.19
N ARG A 35 -15.90 -20.43 -2.19
CA ARG A 35 -15.54 -19.02 -2.03
C ARG A 35 -16.73 -18.10 -2.25
N ASP A 36 -16.64 -16.91 -1.66
CA ASP A 36 -17.62 -15.86 -1.91
C ASP A 36 -17.52 -15.35 -3.37
N PRO A 37 -18.64 -15.19 -4.09
CA PRO A 37 -18.63 -14.71 -5.48
C PRO A 37 -17.96 -13.34 -5.67
N SER A 38 -18.02 -12.45 -4.67
CA SER A 38 -17.35 -11.15 -4.72
C SER A 38 -15.83 -11.30 -4.69
N THR A 39 -15.29 -12.35 -4.07
CA THR A 39 -13.86 -12.65 -4.04
C THR A 39 -13.37 -13.01 -5.44
N ILE A 40 -14.08 -13.90 -6.13
CA ILE A 40 -13.76 -14.28 -7.51
C ILE A 40 -13.90 -13.08 -8.45
N THR A 41 -14.99 -12.32 -8.31
CA THR A 41 -15.23 -11.10 -9.13
C THR A 41 -14.12 -10.07 -8.95
N ARG A 42 -13.71 -9.79 -7.70
CA ARG A 42 -12.60 -8.89 -7.41
C ARG A 42 -11.30 -9.38 -8.01
N GLU A 43 -11.02 -10.67 -7.92
CA GLU A 43 -9.80 -11.25 -8.48
C GLU A 43 -9.75 -11.09 -10.01
N VAL A 44 -10.83 -11.44 -10.70
CA VAL A 44 -10.93 -11.31 -12.16
C VAL A 44 -10.79 -9.84 -12.57
N ARG A 45 -11.45 -8.92 -11.88
CA ARG A 45 -11.38 -7.47 -12.15
C ARG A 45 -10.00 -6.85 -11.95
N LYS A 46 -9.12 -7.44 -11.12
CA LYS A 46 -7.73 -6.96 -10.98
C LYS A 46 -6.94 -7.15 -12.27
N GLN A 47 -7.20 -8.24 -13.00
CA GLN A 47 -6.49 -8.56 -14.23
C GLN A 47 -7.18 -7.97 -15.47
N VAL A 48 -8.50 -8.10 -15.53
CA VAL A 48 -9.29 -7.80 -16.73
C VAL A 48 -9.90 -6.40 -16.63
N LYS A 49 -9.27 -5.42 -17.28
CA LYS A 49 -9.86 -4.10 -17.49
C LYS A 49 -10.58 -4.06 -18.84
N LYS A 50 -11.91 -4.15 -18.81
CA LYS A 50 -12.93 -3.92 -19.87
C LYS A 50 -12.76 -4.59 -21.27
N LYS A 51 -11.57 -4.98 -21.75
CA LYS A 51 -11.35 -5.47 -23.13
C LYS A 51 -10.51 -6.74 -23.27
N SER A 52 -9.82 -7.22 -22.24
CA SER A 52 -9.00 -8.45 -22.33
C SER A 52 -9.67 -9.58 -21.58
N TRP A 53 -10.36 -10.47 -22.29
CA TRP A 53 -11.09 -11.61 -21.72
C TRP A 53 -10.20 -12.72 -21.13
N CYS A 54 -8.88 -12.54 -21.10
CA CYS A 54 -7.93 -13.58 -20.76
C CYS A 54 -7.48 -13.45 -19.30
N TYR A 55 -8.24 -14.02 -18.37
CA TYR A 55 -7.73 -14.26 -17.02
C TYR A 55 -6.61 -15.30 -17.07
N SER A 56 -5.50 -15.06 -16.36
CA SER A 56 -4.40 -16.01 -16.24
C SER A 56 -4.07 -16.26 -14.77
N ALA A 57 -4.02 -17.54 -14.39
CA ALA A 57 -3.67 -17.94 -13.02
C ALA A 57 -2.27 -17.46 -12.64
N LEU A 58 -1.29 -17.59 -13.54
CA LEU A 58 0.09 -17.14 -13.34
C LEU A 58 0.17 -15.64 -13.10
N ARG A 59 -0.50 -14.86 -13.96
CA ARG A 59 -0.57 -13.40 -13.82
C ARG A 59 -1.25 -12.98 -12.51
N GLY A 60 -2.29 -13.70 -12.09
CA GLY A 60 -2.97 -13.48 -10.82
C GLY A 60 -2.07 -13.72 -9.62
N GLN A 61 -1.29 -14.79 -9.66
CA GLN A 61 -0.31 -15.10 -8.64
C GLN A 61 0.77 -14.01 -8.56
N GLU A 62 1.29 -13.56 -9.69
CA GLU A 62 2.31 -12.50 -9.77
C GLU A 62 1.79 -11.18 -9.18
N ILE A 63 0.58 -10.76 -9.57
CA ILE A 63 -0.06 -9.55 -9.02
C ILE A 63 -0.26 -9.67 -7.52
N SER A 64 -0.67 -10.85 -7.02
CA SER A 64 -0.83 -11.09 -5.58
C SER A 64 0.51 -10.94 -4.85
N LYS A 65 1.57 -11.57 -5.35
CA LYS A 65 2.92 -11.48 -4.78
C LYS A 65 3.44 -10.04 -4.78
N LYS A 66 3.27 -9.31 -5.88
CA LYS A 66 3.65 -7.90 -6.00
C LYS A 66 2.90 -7.01 -5.01
N ASN A 67 1.60 -7.24 -4.84
CA ASN A 67 0.81 -6.48 -3.86
C ASN A 67 1.24 -6.81 -2.42
N LEU A 68 1.53 -8.07 -2.13
CA LEU A 68 2.06 -8.47 -0.82
C LEU A 68 3.41 -7.84 -0.52
N SER A 69 4.34 -7.80 -1.50
CA SER A 69 5.65 -7.17 -1.29
C SER A 69 5.56 -5.65 -1.08
N GLN A 70 4.50 -5.02 -1.61
CA GLN A 70 4.22 -3.60 -1.38
C GLN A 70 3.45 -3.33 -0.09
N ARG A 71 2.81 -4.36 0.49
CA ARG A 71 2.11 -4.26 1.77
C ARG A 71 3.13 -4.36 2.90
N GLY A 72 3.19 -3.33 3.73
CA GLY A 72 4.06 -3.31 4.89
C GLY A 72 3.89 -2.04 5.71
N ARG A 73 4.43 -2.07 6.93
CA ARG A 73 4.50 -0.89 7.79
C ARG A 73 5.42 0.14 7.13
N LYS A 74 4.87 1.30 6.77
CA LYS A 74 5.68 2.43 6.32
C LYS A 74 6.67 2.79 7.45
N LYS A 75 7.96 2.92 7.12
CA LYS A 75 8.95 3.38 8.10
C LYS A 75 8.55 4.78 8.59
N LYS A 76 8.78 5.05 9.87
CA LYS A 76 8.64 6.40 10.43
C LYS A 76 9.63 7.31 9.71
N ILE A 77 9.23 8.55 9.42
CA ILE A 77 10.15 9.56 8.90
C ILE A 77 11.02 9.99 10.08
N ASP A 78 12.21 9.40 10.22
CA ASP A 78 13.11 9.67 11.35
C ASP A 78 14.06 10.86 11.09
N GLY A 79 13.77 11.73 10.12
CA GLY A 79 14.59 12.92 9.93
C GLY A 79 14.10 13.83 8.82
N ASN A 80 13.35 14.86 9.17
CA ASN A 80 13.24 16.03 8.31
C ASN A 80 14.51 16.87 8.47
N LYS A 81 15.58 16.57 7.70
CA LYS A 81 16.77 17.44 7.59
C LYS A 81 16.48 18.77 6.86
N LYS A 82 15.26 18.96 6.36
CA LYS A 82 14.77 20.21 5.74
C LYS A 82 13.99 21.06 6.75
N MET A 83 14.71 21.58 7.75
CA MET A 83 14.40 22.86 8.37
C MET A 83 15.69 23.67 8.41
N ASN A 84 16.21 24.01 7.24
CA ASN A 84 17.18 25.08 7.12
C ASN A 84 16.35 26.35 6.90
N TYR A 85 15.98 27.04 7.99
CA TYR A 85 15.41 28.38 7.87
C TYR A 85 16.56 29.33 7.49
N PRO A 86 16.52 29.99 6.32
CA PRO A 86 17.48 31.04 6.01
C PRO A 86 17.11 32.28 6.84
N GLY A 87 17.66 32.40 8.04
CA GLY A 87 17.37 33.54 8.92
C GLY A 87 18.10 33.59 10.26
N ALA A 88 18.86 32.57 10.64
CA ALA A 88 19.74 32.67 11.80
C ALA A 88 21.11 33.20 11.37
N SER A 89 21.20 34.52 11.19
CA SER A 89 22.48 35.21 10.99
C SER A 89 23.36 35.04 12.24
N PRO A 90 24.62 34.58 12.12
CA PRO A 90 25.63 34.83 13.13
C PRO A 90 26.12 36.28 12.97
N GLU A 91 26.73 36.81 14.02
CA GLU A 91 27.49 38.08 14.08
C GLU A 91 26.70 39.34 14.49
N VAL A 92 26.93 39.78 15.73
CA VAL A 92 27.63 41.05 15.94
C VAL A 92 28.44 41.04 17.23
N SER A 93 29.75 41.14 17.02
CA SER A 93 30.76 41.55 17.98
C SER A 93 30.56 43.03 18.36
N GLY A 94 30.79 43.35 19.64
CA GLY A 94 31.22 44.68 20.09
C GLY A 94 30.13 45.65 20.56
N ALA A 95 30.10 45.93 21.87
CA ALA A 95 30.06 47.30 22.42
C ALA A 95 30.08 47.25 23.96
N SER A 96 31.25 47.53 24.53
CA SER A 96 31.38 48.03 25.90
C SER A 96 30.84 49.46 25.95
N LEU A 97 29.83 49.74 26.78
CA LEU A 97 29.59 51.04 27.42
C LEU A 97 28.72 50.79 28.66
N GLY A 98 29.28 51.07 29.84
CA GLY A 98 28.67 50.78 31.12
C GLY A 98 27.62 51.79 31.57
N LEU A 99 26.92 51.44 32.66
CA LEU A 99 26.50 52.38 33.71
C LEU A 99 25.97 51.56 34.91
N SER A 100 26.80 51.33 35.92
CA SER A 100 26.36 50.91 37.26
C SER A 100 26.83 51.95 38.27
N LEU A 101 26.09 53.06 38.32
CA LEU A 101 26.16 54.03 39.41
C LEU A 101 24.80 54.02 40.13
N LEU A 102 24.69 53.27 41.23
CA LEU A 102 23.68 53.55 42.26
C LEU A 102 24.17 53.10 43.66
N LYS A 103 24.99 53.99 44.23
CA LYS A 103 24.97 54.59 45.58
C LYS A 103 24.26 53.87 46.75
N GLN A 104 24.87 54.07 47.94
CA GLN A 104 24.41 53.95 49.34
C GLN A 104 24.89 52.65 50.03
N ARG A 105 25.71 52.64 51.08
CA ARG A 105 26.05 53.59 52.16
C ARG A 105 27.48 53.35 52.61
#